data_AF-A0A4U5ZLJ1-F1
#
_entry.id   AF-A0A4U5ZLJ1-F1
#
_cell.length_a   1.000
_cell.length_b   1.000
_cell.length_c   1.000
_cell.angle_alpha   90.00
_cell.angle_beta   90.00
_cell.angle_gamma   90.00
#
_symmetry.space_group_name_H-M   'P 1'
#
loop_
_entity.id
_entity.type
_entity.pdbx_description
1 polymer ?
#
loop_
_entity_poly.entity_id
_entity_poly.type
_entity_poly.pdbx_seq_one_letter_code
_entity_poly.pdbx_strand_id
1 'polypeptide(L)'
;MIVTPALAQTAPAATETPAAPAGDTHAAPAGELHTETGVAQGEDHGTGVFPPFDPTHFASQLLWLVITFGLFYLLMKRVIVPRLGGILEHRHDRIAQDLDEASRLKSEADTAVETYEKELAAARSKANGIAETAREAAKSKAAADRAAIEAELAEKLSAAETRIGEIKAKAFAQVGAIAEETATAIVDQLIGKAGGDDIKTAVAAAANGKA
;
A
#
# COMPACT_ATOMS: atom_id res chain seq x y z
N MET A 1 -19.30 10.04 -7.05
CA MET A 1 -19.21 11.28 -7.85
C MET A 1 -20.28 12.23 -7.35
N ILE A 2 -19.94 13.08 -6.38
CA ILE A 2 -20.84 14.09 -5.79
C ILE A 2 -20.07 15.40 -5.89
N VAL A 3 -20.62 16.37 -6.62
CA VAL A 3 -19.98 17.66 -6.89
C VAL A 3 -20.75 18.73 -6.14
N THR A 4 -20.05 19.46 -5.27
CA THR A 4 -20.62 20.57 -4.50
C THR A 4 -20.22 21.89 -5.17
N PRO A 5 -21.15 22.66 -5.76
CA PRO A 5 -20.85 24.00 -6.24
C PRO A 5 -20.84 25.00 -5.08
N ALA A 6 -19.71 25.67 -4.85
CA ALA A 6 -19.62 26.77 -3.90
C ALA A 6 -20.16 28.06 -4.54
N LEU A 7 -21.03 28.76 -3.80
CA LEU A 7 -21.57 30.07 -4.19
C LEU A 7 -20.48 31.15 -4.10
N ALA A 8 -20.16 31.79 -5.22
CA ALA A 8 -19.43 33.06 -5.25
C ALA A 8 -20.43 34.20 -5.03
N GLN A 9 -20.38 34.83 -3.84
CA GLN A 9 -21.23 35.98 -3.51
C GLN A 9 -20.80 37.23 -4.30
N THR A 10 -21.79 38.01 -4.71
CA THR A 10 -21.68 39.13 -5.64
C THR A 10 -21.15 40.42 -5.01
N ALA A 11 -20.45 41.22 -5.83
CA ALA A 11 -20.16 42.63 -5.55
C ALA A 11 -20.93 43.51 -6.58
N PRO A 12 -21.82 44.41 -6.14
CA PRO A 12 -22.46 45.37 -7.04
C PRO A 12 -21.59 46.62 -7.18
N ALA A 13 -21.29 47.00 -8.42
CA ALA A 13 -20.89 48.36 -8.74
C ALA A 13 -22.14 49.26 -8.75
N ALA A 14 -22.04 50.44 -8.14
CA ALA A 14 -23.09 51.45 -8.19
C ALA A 14 -22.48 52.84 -8.43
N THR A 15 -22.65 53.33 -9.65
CA THR A 15 -22.57 54.75 -9.97
C THR A 15 -23.89 55.39 -9.56
N GLU A 16 -23.89 56.54 -8.90
CA GLU A 16 -24.74 57.71 -9.22
C GLU A 16 -24.65 58.84 -8.18
N THR A 17 -24.89 60.06 -8.66
CA THR A 17 -25.09 61.30 -7.90
C THR A 17 -26.40 61.89 -8.46
N PRO A 18 -27.40 62.24 -7.63
CA PRO A 18 -27.68 63.68 -7.47
C PRO A 18 -28.41 64.15 -6.18
N ALA A 19 -28.18 65.45 -5.90
CA ALA A 19 -29.12 66.46 -5.37
C ALA A 19 -29.70 66.41 -3.94
N ALA A 20 -29.84 67.62 -3.36
CA ALA A 20 -30.46 67.95 -2.06
C ALA A 20 -31.96 68.31 -2.23
N PRO A 21 -32.71 68.56 -1.12
CA PRO A 21 -32.97 69.97 -0.75
C PRO A 21 -33.11 70.28 0.79
N ALA A 22 -33.32 71.58 1.09
CA ALA A 22 -33.54 72.28 2.37
C ALA A 22 -34.45 71.60 3.44
N GLY A 23 -34.43 71.92 4.74
CA GLY A 23 -33.76 72.99 5.54
C GLY A 23 -34.04 72.77 7.06
N ASP A 24 -34.03 73.75 7.99
CA ASP A 24 -33.66 75.18 7.92
C ASP A 24 -33.48 75.84 9.33
N THR A 25 -32.97 77.08 9.37
CA THR A 25 -32.92 78.10 10.45
C THR A 25 -32.75 77.74 11.95
N HIS A 26 -31.66 78.22 12.56
CA HIS A 26 -31.73 78.89 13.87
C HIS A 26 -30.81 80.11 13.95
N ALA A 27 -31.19 81.08 14.79
CA ALA A 27 -30.73 82.47 14.74
C ALA A 27 -29.29 82.71 15.26
N ALA A 28 -28.67 83.78 14.75
CA ALA A 28 -27.55 84.44 15.42
C ALA A 28 -28.03 85.12 16.73
N PRO A 29 -27.13 85.38 17.70
CA PRO A 29 -26.41 86.66 17.61
C PRO A 29 -24.95 86.65 18.10
N ALA A 30 -24.23 87.68 17.64
CA ALA A 30 -23.14 88.39 18.30
C ALA A 30 -21.80 87.68 18.62
N GLY A 31 -20.72 88.42 18.38
CA GLY A 31 -19.51 88.34 19.19
C GLY A 31 -18.23 87.93 18.47
N GLU A 32 -17.33 88.90 18.31
CA GLU A 32 -15.86 88.70 18.33
C GLU A 32 -15.25 87.71 17.34
N LEU A 33 -15.01 88.23 16.13
CA LEU A 33 -13.81 87.87 15.39
C LEU A 33 -12.57 88.26 16.21
N HIS A 34 -11.92 87.31 16.89
CA HIS A 34 -10.64 87.55 17.56
C HIS A 34 -9.49 87.69 16.55
N THR A 35 -9.47 88.80 15.80
CA THR A 35 -8.30 89.33 15.10
C THR A 35 -7.65 90.42 15.95
N GLU A 36 -7.28 90.06 17.18
CA GLU A 36 -6.77 90.96 18.20
C GLU A 36 -5.32 90.57 18.54
N THR A 37 -4.34 91.12 17.81
CA THR A 37 -2.92 91.09 18.23
C THR A 37 -2.72 92.11 19.35
N GLY A 38 -3.32 91.85 20.51
CA GLY A 38 -3.25 92.68 21.70
C GLY A 38 -1.97 92.46 22.49
N VAL A 39 -0.85 93.01 22.02
CA VAL A 39 0.39 93.06 22.82
C VAL A 39 0.32 94.28 23.74
N ALA A 40 0.16 94.05 25.04
CA ALA A 40 0.15 95.15 26.02
C ALA A 40 1.53 95.83 26.06
N GLN A 41 1.58 97.12 25.74
CA GLN A 41 2.80 97.89 25.63
C GLN A 41 3.34 98.27 27.02
N GLY A 42 4.35 97.54 27.49
CA GLY A 42 5.24 97.94 28.59
C GLY A 42 6.64 98.12 28.04
N GLU A 43 7.24 99.30 28.24
CA GLU A 43 8.50 99.69 27.62
C GLU A 43 9.70 99.03 28.31
N ASP A 44 10.49 98.24 27.57
CA ASP A 44 11.96 98.29 27.62
C ASP A 44 12.57 97.76 26.32
N HIS A 45 13.73 98.27 25.91
CA HIS A 45 14.39 97.92 24.65
C HIS A 45 15.47 96.85 24.86
N GLY A 46 15.22 95.62 24.39
CA GLY A 46 16.22 94.56 24.36
C GLY A 46 16.01 93.61 23.18
N THR A 47 17.10 93.27 22.48
CA THR A 47 17.21 92.35 21.33
C THR A 47 16.31 91.11 21.41
N GLY A 48 15.06 91.22 20.95
CA GLY A 48 14.02 90.22 21.15
C GLY A 48 14.15 89.02 20.21
N VAL A 49 14.47 87.85 20.77
CA VAL A 49 14.41 86.56 20.08
C VAL A 49 12.94 86.19 19.80
N PHE A 50 12.67 85.58 18.64
CA PHE A 50 11.33 85.08 18.30
C PHE A 50 10.85 84.09 19.38
N PRO A 51 9.69 84.30 20.06
CA PRO A 51 9.39 83.59 21.31
C PRO A 51 9.43 82.04 21.24
N PRO A 52 9.02 81.38 20.13
CA PRO A 52 9.22 79.93 19.94
C PRO A 52 10.67 79.43 19.89
N PHE A 53 11.66 80.31 19.72
CA PHE A 53 13.08 79.98 19.60
C PHE A 53 13.96 80.63 20.68
N ASP A 54 13.39 81.02 21.82
CA ASP A 54 14.16 81.51 22.96
C ASP A 54 15.06 80.38 23.54
N PRO A 55 16.40 80.51 23.46
CA PRO A 55 17.32 79.45 23.87
C PRO A 55 17.33 79.19 25.38
N THR A 56 16.80 80.11 26.20
CA THR A 56 16.71 79.92 27.66
C THR A 56 15.81 78.75 28.04
N HIS A 57 14.79 78.44 27.23
CA HIS A 57 13.82 77.38 27.48
C HIS A 57 14.28 76.00 26.99
N PHE A 58 15.22 75.93 26.05
CA PHE A 58 15.69 74.66 25.47
C PHE A 58 16.32 73.73 26.52
N ALA A 59 17.01 74.27 27.53
CA ALA A 59 17.60 73.44 28.59
C ALA A 59 16.51 72.69 29.40
N SER A 60 15.40 73.36 29.73
CA SER A 60 14.26 72.75 30.43
C SER A 60 13.53 71.72 29.56
N GLN A 61 13.32 72.05 28.28
CA GLN A 61 12.68 71.15 27.32
C GLN A 61 13.52 69.89 27.06
N LEU A 62 14.84 70.02 26.94
CA LEU A 62 15.76 68.88 26.80
C LEU A 62 15.83 68.05 28.07
N LEU A 63 15.80 68.67 29.26
CA LEU A 63 15.74 67.95 30.53
C LEU A 63 14.46 67.09 30.63
N TRP A 64 13.29 67.68 30.35
CA TRP A 64 12.03 66.94 30.36
C TRP A 64 11.94 65.89 29.24
N LEU A 65 12.51 66.16 28.06
CA LEU A 65 12.64 65.18 26.99
C LEU A 65 13.46 63.96 27.46
N VAL A 66 14.62 64.19 28.08
CA VAL A 66 15.47 63.10 28.60
C VAL A 66 14.79 62.33 29.72
N ILE A 67 14.08 62.99 30.64
CA ILE A 67 13.32 62.34 31.72
C ILE A 67 12.20 61.46 31.14
N THR A 68 11.36 62.01 30.27
CA THR A 68 10.20 61.29 29.70
C THR A 68 10.62 60.18 28.74
N PHE A 69 11.59 60.44 27.86
CA PHE A 69 12.17 59.44 26.96
C PHE A 69 12.92 58.35 27.73
N GLY A 70 13.66 58.70 28.78
CA GLY A 70 14.35 57.75 29.65
C GLY A 70 13.36 56.82 30.38
N LEU A 71 12.28 57.38 30.93
CA LEU A 71 11.20 56.61 31.56
C LEU A 71 10.52 55.67 30.55
N PHE A 72 10.21 56.16 29.35
CA PHE A 72 9.63 55.36 28.27
C PHE A 72 10.58 54.26 27.79
N TYR A 73 11.87 54.55 27.63
CA TYR A 73 12.90 53.57 27.28
C TYR A 73 13.02 52.47 28.34
N LEU A 74 12.99 52.81 29.62
CA LEU A 74 12.99 51.83 30.71
C LEU A 74 11.74 50.94 30.67
N LEU A 75 10.56 51.51 30.40
CA LEU A 75 9.32 50.74 30.22
C LEU A 75 9.42 49.79 29.02
N MET A 76 9.89 50.27 27.87
CA MET A 76 10.10 49.50 26.65
C MET A 76 11.07 48.32 26.90
N LYS A 77 12.23 48.59 27.49
CA LYS A 77 13.26 47.61 27.85
C LYS A 77 12.76 46.57 28.85
N ARG A 78 11.99 46.99 29.87
CA ARG A 78 11.58 46.12 30.98
C ARG A 78 10.32 45.31 30.72
N VAL A 79 9.43 45.78 29.83
CA VAL A 79 8.10 45.18 29.61
C VAL A 79 7.90 44.69 28.19
N ILE A 80 8.22 45.49 27.17
CA ILE A 80 7.86 45.19 25.78
C ILE A 80 8.86 44.23 25.15
N VAL A 81 10.16 44.51 25.27
CA VAL A 81 11.24 43.62 24.77
C VAL A 81 11.12 42.19 25.31
N PRO A 82 11.00 41.92 26.63
CA PRO A 82 10.89 40.54 27.12
C PRO A 82 9.58 39.85 26.72
N ARG A 83 8.47 40.60 26.56
CA ARG A 83 7.21 40.03 26.06
C ARG A 83 7.32 39.59 24.59
N LEU A 84 8.01 40.38 23.77
CA LEU A 84 8.24 40.03 22.36
C LEU A 84 9.22 38.85 22.24
N GLY A 85 10.29 38.84 23.05
CA GLY A 85 11.21 37.71 23.17
C GLY A 85 10.51 36.40 23.51
N GLY A 86 9.65 36.39 24.53
CA GLY A 86 8.89 35.18 24.91
C GLY A 86 7.92 34.68 23.83
N ILE A 87 7.37 35.55 22.98
CA ILE A 87 6.53 35.15 21.84
C ILE A 87 7.37 34.53 20.71
N LEU A 88 8.58 35.06 20.47
CA LEU A 88 9.51 34.50 19.50
C LEU A 88 10.00 33.12 19.97
N GLU A 89 10.40 33.00 21.23
CA GLU A 89 10.86 31.74 21.83
C GLU A 89 9.77 30.67 21.76
N HIS A 90 8.55 30.96 22.23
CA HIS A 90 7.42 30.02 22.13
C HIS A 90 7.11 29.56 20.69
N ARG A 91 7.33 30.41 19.68
CA ARG A 91 7.17 30.01 18.28
C ARG A 91 8.33 29.15 17.81
N HIS A 92 9.55 29.50 18.18
CA HIS A 92 10.75 28.74 17.87
C HIS A 92 10.71 27.34 18.50
N ASP A 93 10.43 27.25 19.80
CA ASP A 93 10.27 26.01 20.56
C ASP A 93 9.20 25.11 19.94
N ARG A 94 8.03 25.67 19.60
CA ARG A 94 6.97 24.89 18.97
C ARG A 94 7.38 24.41 17.58
N ILE A 95 8.03 25.24 16.76
CA ILE A 95 8.51 24.83 15.43
C ILE A 95 9.58 23.74 15.57
N ALA A 96 10.48 23.84 16.54
CA ALA A 96 11.48 22.81 16.84
C ALA A 96 10.82 21.51 17.28
N GLN A 97 9.86 21.56 18.22
CA GLN A 97 9.09 20.41 18.65
C GLN A 97 8.29 19.76 17.51
N ASP A 98 7.60 20.56 16.69
CA ASP A 98 6.84 20.08 15.53
C ASP A 98 7.78 19.41 14.50
N LEU A 99 8.99 19.95 14.29
CA LEU A 99 10.01 19.39 13.40
C LEU A 99 10.60 18.09 13.95
N ASP A 100 10.94 18.07 15.23
CA ASP A 100 11.48 16.89 15.91
C ASP A 100 10.45 15.75 15.91
N GLU A 101 9.18 16.05 16.23
CA GLU A 101 8.09 15.06 16.15
C GLU A 101 7.84 14.58 14.72
N ALA A 102 7.83 15.48 13.72
CA ALA A 102 7.74 15.08 12.32
C ALA A 102 8.92 14.19 11.88
N SER A 103 10.14 14.47 12.36
CA SER A 103 11.33 13.66 12.08
C SER A 103 11.25 12.28 12.72
N ARG A 104 10.77 12.19 13.96
CA ARG A 104 10.52 10.93 14.70
C ARG A 104 9.47 10.10 13.99
N LEU A 105 8.31 10.69 13.67
CA LEU A 105 7.23 10.01 12.96
C LEU A 105 7.66 9.53 11.57
N LYS A 106 8.49 10.31 10.85
CA LYS A 106 9.08 9.86 9.59
C LYS A 106 10.01 8.66 9.81
N SER A 107 10.91 8.72 10.79
CA SER A 107 11.83 7.63 11.09
C SER A 107 11.09 6.35 11.51
N GLU A 108 10.01 6.47 12.27
CA GLU A 108 9.14 5.35 12.66
C GLU A 108 8.39 4.77 11.46
N ALA A 109 7.88 5.61 10.56
CA ALA A 109 7.24 5.17 9.33
C ALA A 109 8.22 4.47 8.37
N ASP A 110 9.41 5.04 8.15
CA ASP A 110 10.47 4.45 7.34
C ASP A 110 10.88 3.07 7.91
N THR A 111 11.10 2.96 9.22
CA THR A 111 11.41 1.70 9.92
C THR A 111 10.28 0.66 9.79
N ALA A 112 9.02 1.10 9.86
CA ALA A 112 7.85 0.24 9.70
C ALA A 112 7.71 -0.27 8.26
N VAL A 113 8.01 0.56 7.26
CA VAL A 113 8.06 0.17 5.85
C VAL A 113 9.17 -0.84 5.61
N GLU A 114 10.40 -0.58 6.05
CA GLU A 114 11.52 -1.54 5.94
C GLU A 114 11.19 -2.89 6.58
N THR A 115 10.56 -2.87 7.77
CA THR A 115 10.13 -4.08 8.47
C THR A 115 9.05 -4.82 7.68
N TYR A 116 8.05 -4.12 7.17
CA TYR A 116 6.97 -4.69 6.37
C TYR A 116 7.49 -5.32 5.07
N GLU A 117 8.38 -4.63 4.34
CA GLU A 117 8.98 -5.15 3.11
C GLU A 117 9.85 -6.39 3.37
N LYS A 118 10.62 -6.39 4.47
CA LYS A 118 11.42 -7.52 4.91
C LYS A 118 10.56 -8.73 5.26
N GLU A 119 9.49 -8.55 6.04
CA GLU A 119 8.56 -9.63 6.37
C GLU A 119 7.82 -10.15 5.13
N LEU A 120 7.44 -9.28 4.20
CA LEU A 120 6.84 -9.67 2.92
C LEU A 120 7.82 -10.46 2.04
N ALA A 121 9.10 -10.07 1.98
CA ALA A 121 10.15 -10.80 1.28
C ALA A 121 10.42 -12.17 1.93
N ALA A 122 10.49 -12.23 3.26
CA ALA A 122 10.66 -13.47 4.01
C ALA A 122 9.46 -14.42 3.82
N ALA A 123 8.23 -13.91 3.86
CA ALA A 123 7.01 -14.67 3.60
C ALA A 123 6.98 -15.23 2.17
N ARG A 124 7.34 -14.43 1.16
CA ARG A 124 7.46 -14.88 -0.25
C ARG A 124 8.54 -15.95 -0.41
N SER A 125 9.71 -15.76 0.20
CA SER A 125 10.79 -16.75 0.20
C SER A 125 10.35 -18.08 0.83
N LYS A 126 9.70 -18.03 1.99
CA LYS A 126 9.14 -19.20 2.68
C LYS A 126 8.05 -19.90 1.87
N ALA A 127 7.15 -19.15 1.23
CA ALA A 127 6.11 -19.70 0.36
C ALA A 127 6.71 -20.42 -0.86
N ASN A 128 7.72 -19.84 -1.50
CA ASN A 128 8.46 -20.48 -2.59
C ASN A 128 9.17 -21.75 -2.11
N GLY A 129 9.84 -21.72 -0.96
CA GLY A 129 10.49 -22.89 -0.37
C GLY A 129 9.50 -24.04 -0.09
N ILE A 130 8.33 -23.72 0.48
CA ILE A 130 7.25 -24.69 0.70
C ILE A 130 6.74 -25.25 -0.64
N ALA A 131 6.57 -24.41 -1.67
CA ALA A 131 6.11 -24.84 -2.98
C ALA A 131 7.10 -25.79 -3.67
N GLU A 132 8.41 -25.51 -3.61
CA GLU A 132 9.43 -26.41 -4.15
C GLU A 132 9.52 -27.72 -3.35
N THR A 133 9.57 -27.67 -2.00
CA THR A 133 9.56 -28.88 -1.17
C THR A 133 8.31 -29.75 -1.45
N ALA A 134 7.14 -29.14 -1.62
CA ALA A 134 5.92 -29.85 -1.96
C ALA A 134 5.97 -30.46 -3.38
N ARG A 135 6.55 -29.77 -4.36
CA ARG A 135 6.77 -30.28 -5.73
C ARG A 135 7.73 -31.46 -5.73
N GLU A 136 8.85 -31.36 -5.02
CA GLU A 136 9.83 -32.44 -4.90
C GLU A 136 9.24 -33.66 -4.19
N ALA A 137 8.55 -33.46 -3.07
CA ALA A 137 7.87 -34.53 -2.34
C ALA A 137 6.79 -35.21 -3.20
N ALA A 138 5.96 -34.44 -3.93
CA ALA A 138 4.95 -34.97 -4.84
C ALA A 138 5.57 -35.75 -6.01
N LYS A 139 6.66 -35.24 -6.60
CA LYS A 139 7.40 -35.92 -7.68
C LYS A 139 8.05 -37.22 -7.20
N SER A 140 8.67 -37.20 -6.03
CA SER A 140 9.28 -38.39 -5.40
C SER A 140 8.22 -39.44 -5.09
N LYS A 141 7.09 -39.03 -4.50
CA LYS A 141 5.96 -39.93 -4.24
C LYS A 141 5.38 -40.51 -5.53
N ALA A 142 5.12 -39.69 -6.56
CA ALA A 142 4.60 -40.16 -7.84
C ALA A 142 5.57 -41.15 -8.53
N ALA A 143 6.88 -40.98 -8.39
CA ALA A 143 7.86 -41.93 -8.89
C ALA A 143 7.84 -43.26 -8.11
N ALA A 144 7.72 -43.20 -6.78
CA ALA A 144 7.63 -44.39 -5.93
C ALA A 144 6.32 -45.17 -6.16
N ASP A 145 5.18 -44.47 -6.18
CA ASP A 145 3.86 -45.05 -6.47
C ASP A 145 3.85 -45.70 -7.86
N ARG A 146 4.45 -45.04 -8.87
CA ARG A 146 4.62 -45.59 -10.22
C ARG A 146 5.48 -46.85 -10.24
N ALA A 147 6.63 -46.85 -9.58
CA ALA A 147 7.52 -48.02 -9.52
C ALA A 147 6.85 -49.21 -8.82
N ALA A 148 6.06 -48.97 -7.78
CA ALA A 148 5.27 -50.01 -7.10
C ALA A 148 4.20 -50.61 -8.02
N ILE A 149 3.46 -49.76 -8.75
CA ILE A 149 2.45 -50.21 -9.73
C ILE A 149 3.09 -50.96 -10.90
N GLU A 150 4.23 -50.50 -11.41
CA GLU A 150 4.97 -51.18 -12.48
C GLU A 150 5.48 -52.56 -12.03
N ALA A 151 5.91 -52.71 -10.77
CA ALA A 151 6.28 -54.00 -10.19
C ALA A 151 5.07 -54.94 -10.01
N GLU A 152 3.95 -54.45 -9.46
CA GLU A 152 2.71 -55.23 -9.31
C GLU A 152 2.14 -55.68 -10.66
N LEU A 153 2.22 -54.81 -11.69
CA LEU A 153 1.83 -55.15 -13.05
C LEU A 153 2.74 -56.22 -13.67
N ALA A 154 4.05 -56.15 -13.46
CA ALA A 154 5.01 -57.15 -13.95
C ALA A 154 4.75 -58.53 -13.32
N GLU A 155 4.47 -58.59 -12.01
CA GLU A 155 4.09 -59.84 -11.33
C GLU A 155 2.79 -60.42 -11.89
N LYS A 156 1.74 -59.58 -12.04
CA LYS A 156 0.47 -60.00 -12.65
C LYS A 156 0.63 -60.48 -14.09
N LEU A 157 1.50 -59.85 -14.88
CA LEU A 157 1.79 -60.26 -16.26
C LEU A 157 2.45 -61.65 -16.27
N SER A 158 3.49 -61.86 -15.46
CA SER A 158 4.19 -63.15 -15.33
C SER A 158 3.27 -64.28 -14.85
N ALA A 159 2.39 -64.00 -13.89
CA ALA A 159 1.38 -64.94 -13.44
C ALA A 159 0.35 -65.27 -14.53
N ALA A 160 -0.08 -64.28 -15.32
CA ALA A 160 -0.99 -64.48 -16.45
C ALA A 160 -0.33 -65.29 -17.58
N GLU A 161 0.92 -65.01 -17.92
CA GLU A 161 1.71 -65.75 -18.91
C GLU A 161 1.89 -67.22 -18.50
N THR A 162 2.21 -67.47 -17.23
CA THR A 162 2.32 -68.82 -16.66
C THR A 162 0.99 -69.57 -16.79
N ARG A 163 -0.13 -68.94 -16.40
CA ARG A 163 -1.48 -69.51 -16.50
C ARG A 163 -1.90 -69.78 -17.95
N ILE A 164 -1.56 -68.89 -18.89
CA ILE A 164 -1.78 -69.09 -20.32
C ILE A 164 -0.96 -70.29 -20.82
N GLY A 165 0.30 -70.41 -20.40
CA GLY A 165 1.17 -71.55 -20.68
C GLY A 165 0.58 -72.88 -20.20
N GLU A 166 0.09 -72.93 -18.97
CA GLU A 166 -0.60 -74.11 -18.43
C GLU A 166 -1.87 -74.47 -19.21
N ILE A 167 -2.74 -73.49 -19.49
CA ILE A 167 -3.99 -73.71 -20.23
C ILE A 167 -3.67 -74.21 -21.64
N LYS A 168 -2.67 -73.63 -22.30
CA LYS A 168 -2.17 -74.07 -23.61
C LYS A 168 -1.67 -75.51 -23.55
N ALA A 169 -0.84 -75.87 -22.57
CA ALA A 169 -0.34 -77.24 -22.41
C ALA A 169 -1.48 -78.26 -22.15
N LYS A 170 -2.44 -77.90 -21.28
CA LYS A 170 -3.64 -78.72 -20.99
C LYS A 170 -4.50 -78.91 -22.24
N ALA A 171 -4.71 -77.86 -23.03
CA ALA A 171 -5.46 -77.93 -24.29
C ALA A 171 -4.76 -78.83 -25.32
N PHE A 172 -3.45 -78.69 -25.53
CA PHE A 172 -2.70 -79.57 -26.44
C PHE A 172 -2.71 -81.04 -26.01
N ALA A 173 -2.66 -81.33 -24.70
CA ALA A 173 -2.80 -82.69 -24.19
C ALA A 173 -4.19 -83.28 -24.46
N GLN A 174 -5.26 -82.47 -24.39
CA GLN A 174 -6.63 -82.91 -24.70
C GLN A 174 -6.86 -83.13 -26.21
N VAL A 175 -6.22 -82.35 -27.09
CA VAL A 175 -6.33 -82.52 -28.55
C VAL A 175 -5.96 -83.93 -29.00
N GLY A 176 -4.92 -84.53 -28.43
CA GLY A 176 -4.52 -85.91 -28.74
C GLY A 176 -5.62 -86.93 -28.42
N ALA A 177 -6.20 -86.85 -27.22
CA ALA A 177 -7.29 -87.74 -26.79
C ALA A 177 -8.55 -87.56 -27.66
N ILE A 178 -8.93 -86.31 -27.96
CA ILE A 178 -10.08 -86.01 -28.83
C ILE A 178 -9.84 -86.53 -30.26
N ALA A 179 -8.60 -86.45 -30.77
CA ALA A 179 -8.23 -87.00 -32.07
C ALA A 179 -8.26 -88.53 -32.08
N GLU A 180 -7.75 -89.21 -31.03
CA GLU A 180 -7.85 -90.66 -30.87
C GLU A 180 -9.32 -91.12 -30.82
N GLU A 181 -10.17 -90.47 -30.03
CA GLU A 181 -11.60 -90.77 -29.89
C GLU A 181 -12.36 -90.56 -31.22
N THR A 182 -12.13 -89.42 -31.88
CA THR A 182 -12.78 -89.09 -33.16
C THR A 182 -12.33 -90.03 -34.28
N ALA A 183 -11.02 -90.35 -34.35
CA ALA A 183 -10.50 -91.30 -35.34
C ALA A 183 -11.07 -92.71 -35.12
N THR A 184 -11.19 -93.15 -33.86
CA THR A 184 -11.79 -94.45 -33.51
C THR A 184 -13.24 -94.52 -33.98
N ALA A 185 -14.04 -93.50 -33.67
CA ALA A 185 -15.45 -93.43 -34.10
C ALA A 185 -15.61 -93.46 -35.63
N ILE A 186 -14.73 -92.78 -36.37
CA ILE A 186 -14.74 -92.79 -37.85
C ILE A 186 -14.34 -94.17 -38.39
N VAL A 187 -13.31 -94.82 -37.83
CA VAL A 187 -12.82 -96.14 -38.29
C VAL A 187 -13.85 -97.23 -38.02
N ASP A 188 -14.45 -97.27 -36.82
CA ASP A 188 -15.52 -98.20 -36.47
C ASP A 188 -16.71 -98.09 -37.45
N GLN A 189 -17.01 -96.88 -37.94
CA GLN A 189 -18.12 -96.64 -38.86
C GLN A 189 -17.80 -96.93 -40.34
N LEU A 190 -16.52 -96.90 -40.75
CA LEU A 190 -16.11 -97.21 -42.14
C LEU A 190 -15.70 -98.68 -42.35
N ILE A 191 -15.01 -99.29 -41.40
CA ILE A 191 -14.30 -100.58 -41.58
C ILE A 191 -14.74 -101.64 -40.55
N GLY A 192 -15.50 -101.25 -39.54
CA GLY A 192 -15.83 -102.09 -38.38
C GLY A 192 -14.73 -102.06 -37.31
N LYS A 193 -14.85 -102.92 -36.30
CA LYS A 193 -13.95 -102.94 -35.13
C LYS A 193 -12.48 -103.15 -35.52
N ALA A 194 -11.72 -102.05 -35.48
CA ALA A 194 -10.27 -102.07 -35.56
C ALA A 194 -9.61 -102.20 -34.18
N GLY A 195 -8.33 -102.55 -34.13
CA GLY A 195 -7.54 -102.55 -32.90
C GLY A 195 -7.30 -101.13 -32.40
N GLY A 196 -7.68 -100.83 -31.15
CA GLY A 196 -7.49 -99.50 -30.56
C GLY A 196 -6.02 -99.07 -30.49
N ASP A 197 -5.09 -100.02 -30.31
CA ASP A 197 -3.65 -99.77 -30.30
C ASP A 197 -3.10 -99.34 -31.68
N ASP A 198 -3.67 -99.85 -32.79
CA ASP A 198 -3.27 -99.47 -34.15
C ASP A 198 -3.70 -98.03 -34.45
N ILE A 199 -4.94 -97.66 -34.10
CA ILE A 199 -5.48 -96.30 -34.26
C ILE A 199 -4.64 -95.32 -33.44
N LYS A 200 -4.35 -95.65 -32.19
CA LYS A 200 -3.51 -94.83 -31.29
C LYS A 200 -2.11 -94.62 -31.85
N THR A 201 -1.50 -95.68 -32.38
CA THR A 201 -0.17 -95.61 -33.00
C THR A 201 -0.18 -94.73 -34.26
N ALA A 202 -1.23 -94.82 -35.09
CA ALA A 202 -1.38 -94.00 -36.29
C ALA A 202 -1.61 -92.51 -35.97
N VAL A 203 -2.45 -92.19 -34.99
CA VAL A 203 -2.68 -90.80 -34.54
C VAL A 203 -1.41 -90.20 -33.92
N ALA A 204 -0.67 -90.98 -33.13
CA ALA A 204 0.63 -90.56 -32.59
C ALA A 204 1.70 -90.35 -33.67
N ALA A 205 1.71 -91.13 -34.75
CA ALA A 205 2.61 -90.94 -35.89
C ALA A 205 2.30 -89.64 -36.65
N ALA A 206 1.02 -89.40 -36.94
CA ALA A 206 0.55 -88.18 -37.62
C ALA A 206 0.82 -86.92 -36.80
N ALA A 207 0.59 -86.95 -35.49
CA ALA A 207 0.81 -85.81 -34.58
C ALA A 207 2.29 -85.37 -34.50
N ASN A 208 3.24 -86.28 -34.75
CA ASN A 208 4.68 -85.99 -34.74
C ASN A 208 5.25 -85.61 -36.11
N GLY A 209 4.40 -85.40 -37.13
CA GLY A 209 4.84 -85.01 -38.47
C GLY A 209 5.65 -86.10 -39.21
N LYS A 210 5.50 -87.37 -38.82
CA LYS A 210 6.02 -88.52 -39.57
C LYS A 210 4.91 -89.15 -40.42
N ALA A 211 4.65 -88.51 -41.55
CA ALA A 211 3.94 -89.06 -42.70
C ALA A 211 4.80 -88.82 -43.95
#